data_AF-A0A7W6LRR7-F1
#
_entry.id   AF-A0A7W6LRR7-F1
#
_cell.length_a   1.000
_cell.length_b   1.000
_cell.length_c   1.000
_cell.angle_alpha   90.00
_cell.angle_beta   90.00
_cell.angle_gamma   90.00
#
_symmetry.space_group_name_H-M   'P 1'
#
loop_
_entity.id
_entity.type
_entity.pdbx_description
1 polymer ?
#
loop_
_entity_poly.entity_id
_entity_poly.type
_entity_poly.pdbx_seq_one_letter_code
_entity_poly.pdbx_strand_id
1 'polypeptide(L)'
;MVTDRRIGEIWFTAEARVAQSLLVKYLFTSEKLSVQVHPDDAQAQAMGLAGGKSECWYVLATEGDARLGIGLTRKVDADALRAAALDGSIEALIDWKPVKPGDFYYIPAGTIHAIGGGITLVEVQQNNDVTYRLFDYGRPRELHLDAGMAVSAPEPYGRLPQHVAGDNSVMLVEEAGAPFTLESLVHDTGEIVRRDQGPFWFMPLQGSGLIDGQPWVAGECWLIEDRADIAVEQPLHALLARPSV
;
A
#
# COMPACT_ATOMS: atom_id res chain seq x y z
N MET A 1 -4.94 -32.40 -2.00
CA MET A 1 -5.54 -31.41 -1.09
C MET A 1 -4.73 -30.14 -1.25
N VAL A 2 -5.21 -29.20 -2.06
CA VAL A 2 -4.59 -27.88 -2.19
C VAL A 2 -4.98 -27.13 -0.92
N THR A 3 -3.99 -26.71 -0.14
CA THR A 3 -4.22 -25.83 1.00
C THR A 3 -4.81 -24.54 0.45
N ASP A 4 -6.05 -24.26 0.83
CA ASP A 4 -6.86 -23.10 0.50
C ASP A 4 -6.21 -21.82 1.07
N ARG A 5 -5.07 -21.41 0.50
CA ARG A 5 -4.44 -20.12 0.80
C ARG A 5 -5.29 -19.04 0.13
N ARG A 6 -6.25 -18.53 0.89
CA ARG A 6 -7.22 -17.51 0.45
C ARG A 6 -6.60 -16.12 0.28
N ILE A 7 -5.42 -15.91 0.89
CA ILE A 7 -4.63 -14.69 0.82
C ILE A 7 -3.16 -15.12 0.84
N GLY A 8 -2.37 -14.66 -0.12
CA GLY A 8 -0.92 -14.77 -0.15
C GLY A 8 -0.28 -13.41 0.08
N GLU A 9 0.86 -13.39 0.74
CA GLU A 9 1.67 -12.19 0.90
C GLU A 9 3.17 -12.53 0.87
N ILE A 10 3.96 -11.63 0.30
CA ILE A 10 5.42 -11.64 0.39
C ILE A 10 5.82 -10.34 1.09
N TRP A 11 6.53 -10.46 2.19
CA TRP A 11 7.04 -9.33 2.97
C TRP A 11 8.51 -9.15 2.65
N PHE A 12 8.88 -7.96 2.21
CA PHE A 12 10.27 -7.60 2.04
C PHE A 12 10.75 -6.86 3.28
N THR A 13 11.68 -7.48 3.99
CA THR A 13 12.29 -6.91 5.20
C THR A 13 13.78 -6.78 4.97
N ALA A 14 14.36 -5.69 5.44
CA ALA A 14 15.81 -5.53 5.45
C ALA A 14 16.44 -6.29 6.61
N GLU A 15 17.76 -6.42 6.57
CA GLU A 15 18.53 -6.99 7.66
C GLU A 15 18.29 -6.21 8.97
N ALA A 16 18.31 -6.92 10.11
CA ALA A 16 17.90 -6.38 11.41
C ALA A 16 18.68 -5.13 11.89
N ARG A 17 19.82 -4.81 11.25
CA ARG A 17 20.63 -3.62 11.55
C ARG A 17 20.10 -2.34 10.90
N VAL A 18 19.19 -2.43 9.94
CA VAL A 18 18.69 -1.28 9.18
C VAL A 18 17.34 -0.86 9.74
N ALA A 19 17.23 0.37 10.23
CA ALA A 19 15.96 0.94 10.63
C ALA A 19 15.05 1.05 9.40
N GLN A 20 13.94 0.31 9.41
CA GLN A 20 12.99 0.27 8.30
C GLN A 20 11.78 1.13 8.65
N SER A 21 11.73 2.35 8.14
CA SER A 21 10.56 3.22 8.31
C SER A 21 9.39 2.82 7.40
N LEU A 22 9.67 2.05 6.34
CA LEU A 22 8.68 1.54 5.39
C LEU A 22 8.73 0.02 5.29
N LEU A 23 7.59 -0.58 4.95
CA LEU A 23 7.43 -1.99 4.64
C LEU A 23 6.81 -2.11 3.24
N VAL A 24 7.40 -2.96 2.41
CA VAL A 24 6.86 -3.31 1.08
C VAL A 24 6.29 -4.72 1.13
N LYS A 25 5.06 -4.88 0.63
CA LYS A 25 4.43 -6.18 0.47
C LYS A 25 3.93 -6.38 -0.94
N TYR A 26 4.00 -7.63 -1.40
CA TYR A 26 3.26 -8.06 -2.59
C TYR A 26 2.10 -8.91 -2.08
N LEU A 27 0.87 -8.43 -2.31
CA LEU A 27 -0.35 -9.04 -1.82
C LEU A 27 -1.08 -9.73 -2.96
N PHE A 28 -1.63 -10.92 -2.67
CA PHE A 28 -2.39 -11.75 -3.59
C PHE A 28 -3.68 -12.17 -2.88
N THR A 29 -4.80 -11.54 -3.24
CA THR A 29 -6.09 -11.77 -2.56
C THR A 29 -7.00 -12.61 -3.44
N SER A 30 -7.58 -13.69 -2.90
CA SER A 30 -8.70 -14.40 -3.54
C SER A 30 -10.04 -14.10 -2.88
N GLU A 31 -10.03 -13.45 -1.70
CA GLU A 31 -11.20 -13.00 -0.94
C GLU A 31 -10.99 -11.58 -0.41
N LYS A 32 -12.07 -10.95 0.06
CA LYS A 32 -12.00 -9.63 0.70
C LYS A 32 -11.21 -9.69 2.02
N LEU A 33 -10.21 -8.82 2.14
CA LEU A 33 -9.57 -8.52 3.42
C LEU A 33 -10.54 -7.78 4.34
N SER A 34 -10.24 -7.72 5.63
CA SER A 34 -11.05 -6.97 6.58
C SER A 34 -11.21 -5.51 6.17
N VAL A 35 -12.35 -4.90 6.53
CA VAL A 35 -12.50 -3.44 6.55
C VAL A 35 -11.67 -2.90 7.72
N GLN A 36 -10.76 -1.98 7.41
CA GLN A 36 -9.71 -1.53 8.32
C GLN A 36 -9.56 -0.01 8.28
N VAL A 37 -8.90 0.51 9.31
CA VAL A 37 -8.45 1.89 9.42
C VAL A 37 -7.18 1.95 10.25
N HIS A 38 -6.38 2.99 10.03
CA HIS A 38 -5.07 3.19 10.65
C HIS A 38 -4.95 4.59 11.25
N PRO A 39 -4.28 4.76 12.40
CA PRO A 39 -4.01 6.09 12.96
C PRO A 39 -2.96 6.84 12.14
N ASP A 40 -3.02 8.17 12.18
CA ASP A 40 -1.89 9.01 11.79
C ASP A 40 -0.79 9.03 12.88
N ASP A 41 0.36 9.66 12.62
CA ASP A 41 1.46 9.69 13.59
C ASP A 41 1.10 10.38 14.90
N ALA A 42 0.29 11.44 14.86
CA ALA A 42 -0.10 12.20 16.05
C ALA A 42 -1.08 11.40 16.92
N GLN A 43 -2.07 10.76 16.29
CA GLN A 43 -3.01 9.84 16.93
C GLN A 43 -2.27 8.63 17.52
N ALA A 44 -1.35 8.04 16.76
CA ALA A 44 -0.54 6.92 17.22
C ALA A 44 0.31 7.29 18.45
N GLN A 45 0.96 8.45 18.43
CA GLN A 45 1.73 8.96 19.57
C GLN A 45 0.84 9.17 20.80
N ALA A 46 -0.35 9.76 20.63
CA ALA A 46 -1.32 9.95 21.72
C ALA A 46 -1.81 8.62 22.32
N MET A 47 -1.77 7.54 21.54
CA MET A 47 -2.09 6.17 21.95
C MET A 47 -0.88 5.40 22.49
N GLY A 48 0.31 6.00 22.54
CA GLY A 48 1.55 5.35 23.00
C GLY A 48 2.14 4.35 22.00
N LEU A 49 1.78 4.45 20.72
CA LEU A 49 2.30 3.61 19.64
C LEU A 49 3.57 4.21 19.02
N ALA A 50 4.31 3.39 18.27
CA ALA A 50 5.57 3.79 17.64
C ALA A 50 5.40 4.79 16.48
N GLY A 51 4.26 4.75 15.79
CA GLY A 51 3.93 5.64 14.68
C GLY A 51 2.60 5.26 14.02
N GLY A 52 2.13 6.13 13.14
CA GLY A 52 0.93 5.94 12.34
C GLY A 52 1.16 5.02 11.15
N LYS A 53 0.11 4.84 10.34
CA LYS A 53 0.20 3.98 9.16
C LYS A 53 -0.64 4.53 8.01
N SER A 54 0.03 5.32 7.16
CA SER A 54 -0.40 5.55 5.78
C SER A 54 0.21 4.49 4.87
N GLU A 55 -0.47 4.23 3.76
CA GLU A 55 -0.07 3.22 2.78
C GLU A 55 -0.40 3.65 1.36
N CYS A 56 0.07 2.93 0.37
CA CYS A 56 -0.34 3.08 -1.01
C CYS A 56 -0.31 1.74 -1.73
N TRP A 57 -1.11 1.66 -2.79
CA TRP A 57 -1.33 0.44 -3.54
C TRP A 57 -1.13 0.68 -5.03
N TYR A 58 -0.33 -0.18 -5.65
CA TYR A 58 -0.19 -0.27 -7.10
C TYR A 58 -0.72 -1.63 -7.57
N VAL A 59 -1.74 -1.64 -8.43
CA VAL A 59 -2.37 -2.87 -8.90
C VAL A 59 -1.53 -3.52 -10.00
N LEU A 60 -1.08 -4.74 -9.78
CA LEU A 60 -0.28 -5.52 -10.72
C LEU A 60 -1.14 -6.40 -11.64
N ALA A 61 -2.14 -7.06 -11.06
CA ALA A 61 -3.03 -7.97 -11.78
C ALA A 61 -4.42 -8.01 -11.12
N THR A 62 -5.43 -8.33 -11.92
CA THR A 62 -6.81 -8.45 -11.47
C THR A 62 -7.50 -9.66 -12.10
N GLU A 63 -8.35 -10.33 -11.34
CA GLU A 63 -9.23 -11.40 -11.78
C GLU A 63 -10.68 -11.12 -11.34
N GLY A 64 -11.65 -11.41 -12.21
CA GLY A 64 -13.07 -11.22 -11.89
C GLY A 64 -13.46 -9.76 -11.63
N ASP A 65 -14.35 -9.54 -10.65
CA ASP A 65 -14.82 -8.21 -10.24
C ASP A 65 -13.89 -7.62 -9.14
N ALA A 66 -12.63 -7.39 -9.53
CA ALA A 66 -11.59 -6.84 -8.66
C ALA A 66 -11.91 -5.41 -8.25
N ARG A 67 -12.00 -5.16 -6.93
CA ARG A 67 -12.32 -3.85 -6.36
C ARG A 67 -11.49 -3.50 -5.14
N LEU A 68 -11.14 -2.23 -5.00
CA LEU A 68 -10.60 -1.66 -3.78
C LEU A 68 -11.69 -0.84 -3.08
N GLY A 69 -11.93 -1.10 -1.81
CA GLY A 69 -12.79 -0.30 -0.97
C GLY A 69 -11.99 0.86 -0.37
N ILE A 70 -12.31 2.10 -0.73
CA ILE A 70 -11.54 3.27 -0.28
C ILE A 70 -12.47 4.43 0.08
N GLY A 71 -12.54 4.74 1.37
CA GLY A 71 -13.46 5.70 1.95
C GLY A 71 -14.92 5.20 1.92
N LEU A 72 -15.83 6.09 2.33
CA LEU A 72 -17.26 5.81 2.35
C LEU A 72 -17.99 6.45 1.17
N THR A 73 -19.12 5.90 0.76
CA THR A 73 -20.00 6.48 -0.28
C THR A 73 -20.64 7.80 0.14
N ARG A 74 -20.69 8.07 1.44
CA ARG A 74 -21.20 9.32 2.04
C ARG A 74 -20.59 9.53 3.42
N LYS A 75 -20.72 10.74 3.95
CA LYS A 75 -20.38 11.03 5.34
C LYS A 75 -21.35 10.32 6.29
N VAL A 76 -20.82 9.74 7.36
CA VAL A 76 -21.56 9.04 8.41
C VAL A 76 -21.04 9.50 9.77
N ASP A 77 -21.90 9.59 10.79
CA ASP A 77 -21.44 9.87 12.15
C ASP A 77 -20.84 8.62 12.82
N ALA A 78 -20.14 8.81 13.93
CA ALA A 78 -19.43 7.73 14.61
C ALA A 78 -20.36 6.62 15.15
N ASP A 79 -21.56 6.98 15.63
CA ASP A 79 -22.51 6.01 16.19
C ASP A 79 -23.10 5.13 15.09
N ALA A 80 -23.48 5.73 13.96
CA ALA A 80 -23.96 5.00 12.79
C ALA A 80 -22.87 4.14 12.15
N LEU A 81 -21.62 4.62 12.09
CA LEU A 81 -20.49 3.81 11.62
C LEU A 81 -20.26 2.60 12.53
N ARG A 82 -20.31 2.79 13.86
CA ARG A 82 -20.16 1.71 14.84
C ARG A 82 -21.27 0.67 14.71
N ALA A 83 -22.53 1.11 14.60
CA ALA A 83 -23.67 0.20 14.40
C ALA A 83 -23.48 -0.62 13.11
N ALA A 84 -23.08 0.04 12.02
CA ALA A 84 -22.84 -0.62 10.75
C ALA A 84 -21.67 -1.62 10.78
N ALA A 85 -20.64 -1.34 11.57
CA ALA A 85 -19.52 -2.27 11.77
C ALA A 85 -19.95 -3.54 12.52
N LEU A 86 -20.85 -3.40 13.51
CA LEU A 86 -21.36 -4.50 14.32
C LEU A 86 -22.35 -5.40 13.58
N ASP A 87 -23.24 -4.80 12.79
CA ASP A 87 -24.26 -5.55 12.04
C ASP A 87 -23.81 -5.97 10.62
N GLY A 88 -22.63 -5.51 10.20
CA GLY A 88 -22.00 -5.81 8.91
C GLY A 88 -22.46 -4.93 7.74
N SER A 89 -23.42 -4.01 7.95
CA SER A 89 -23.87 -3.08 6.92
C SER A 89 -22.82 -2.05 6.51
N ILE A 90 -21.70 -1.94 7.24
CA ILE A 90 -20.55 -1.11 6.88
C ILE A 90 -20.00 -1.46 5.49
N GLU A 91 -20.10 -2.72 5.06
CA GLU A 91 -19.65 -3.13 3.73
C GLU A 91 -20.37 -2.36 2.61
N ALA A 92 -21.65 -2.05 2.79
CA ALA A 92 -22.44 -1.26 1.83
C ALA A 92 -22.16 0.26 1.94
N LEU A 93 -21.50 0.70 3.01
CA LEU A 93 -21.06 2.09 3.16
C LEU A 93 -19.73 2.33 2.44
N ILE A 94 -18.88 1.30 2.28
CA ILE A 94 -17.60 1.41 1.58
C ILE A 94 -17.79 1.76 0.11
N ASP A 95 -16.99 2.71 -0.38
CA ASP A 95 -16.92 3.02 -1.81
C ASP A 95 -16.00 2.02 -2.52
N TRP A 96 -16.60 0.96 -3.08
CA TRP A 96 -15.91 -0.11 -3.80
C TRP A 96 -15.61 0.29 -5.25
N LYS A 97 -14.36 0.69 -5.49
CA LYS A 97 -13.84 1.15 -6.78
C LYS A 97 -13.38 -0.04 -7.62
N PRO A 98 -13.88 -0.23 -8.84
CA PRO A 98 -13.31 -1.22 -9.76
C PRO A 98 -11.89 -0.81 -10.12
N VAL A 99 -10.99 -1.79 -10.21
CA VAL A 99 -9.58 -1.55 -10.51
C VAL A 99 -9.08 -2.44 -11.62
N LYS A 100 -7.98 -2.03 -12.26
CA LYS A 100 -7.25 -2.74 -13.31
C LYS A 100 -5.73 -2.59 -13.09
N PRO A 101 -4.89 -3.41 -13.75
CA PRO A 101 -3.43 -3.25 -13.69
C PRO A 101 -3.00 -1.82 -14.05
N GLY A 102 -2.06 -1.28 -13.29
CA GLY A 102 -1.58 0.10 -13.42
C GLY A 102 -2.37 1.13 -12.62
N ASP A 103 -3.51 0.78 -12.02
CA ASP A 103 -4.20 1.69 -11.10
C ASP A 103 -3.40 1.89 -9.82
N PHE A 104 -3.36 3.14 -9.34
CA PHE A 104 -2.63 3.54 -8.14
C PHE A 104 -3.51 4.36 -7.18
N TYR A 105 -3.36 4.07 -5.89
CA TYR A 105 -4.03 4.79 -4.80
C TYR A 105 -3.08 5.03 -3.62
N TYR A 106 -3.00 6.27 -3.15
CA TYR A 106 -2.42 6.61 -1.86
C TYR A 106 -3.51 6.64 -0.78
N ILE A 107 -3.31 5.96 0.33
CA ILE A 107 -4.26 5.78 1.41
C ILE A 107 -3.72 6.49 2.66
N PRO A 108 -4.09 7.77 2.88
CA PRO A 108 -3.72 8.46 4.10
C PRO A 108 -4.33 7.74 5.31
N ALA A 109 -3.62 7.77 6.43
CA ALA A 109 -4.16 7.36 7.72
C ALA A 109 -5.54 8.01 8.01
N GLY A 110 -6.38 7.28 8.72
CA GLY A 110 -7.78 7.61 8.98
C GLY A 110 -8.76 7.22 7.87
N THR A 111 -8.28 6.92 6.66
CA THR A 111 -9.13 6.40 5.58
C THR A 111 -9.62 4.99 5.91
N ILE A 112 -10.94 4.79 5.93
CA ILE A 112 -11.52 3.44 6.03
C ILE A 112 -11.35 2.74 4.68
N HIS A 113 -10.76 1.55 4.68
CA HIS A 113 -10.41 0.87 3.45
C HIS A 113 -10.45 -0.67 3.56
N ALA A 114 -10.47 -1.34 2.41
CA ALA A 114 -10.40 -2.80 2.28
C ALA A 114 -9.88 -3.19 0.89
N ILE A 115 -9.09 -4.25 0.82
CA ILE A 115 -8.69 -4.87 -0.45
C ILE A 115 -9.67 -6.00 -0.78
N GLY A 116 -10.29 -5.96 -1.96
CA GLY A 116 -11.19 -7.00 -2.43
C GLY A 116 -10.47 -8.28 -2.85
N GLY A 117 -11.23 -9.30 -3.27
CA GLY A 117 -10.66 -10.52 -3.86
C GLY A 117 -10.31 -10.34 -5.33
N GLY A 118 -9.45 -11.23 -5.84
CA GLY A 118 -9.00 -11.22 -7.23
C GLY A 118 -7.97 -10.14 -7.54
N ILE A 119 -7.17 -9.69 -6.55
CA ILE A 119 -6.20 -8.60 -6.76
C ILE A 119 -4.79 -9.09 -6.43
N THR A 120 -3.86 -8.79 -7.33
CA THR A 120 -2.43 -8.77 -7.02
C THR A 120 -1.96 -7.33 -7.01
N LEU A 121 -1.33 -6.87 -5.92
CA LEU A 121 -0.85 -5.49 -5.79
C LEU A 121 0.46 -5.39 -5.02
N VAL A 122 1.19 -4.30 -5.25
CA VAL A 122 2.28 -3.84 -4.37
C VAL A 122 1.68 -2.88 -3.34
N GLU A 123 1.92 -3.13 -2.07
CA GLU A 123 1.62 -2.25 -0.96
C GLU A 123 2.93 -1.66 -0.43
N VAL A 124 3.02 -0.33 -0.37
CA VAL A 124 4.07 0.37 0.36
C VAL A 124 3.40 1.09 1.53
N GLN A 125 3.90 0.87 2.74
CA GLN A 125 3.31 1.41 3.96
C GLN A 125 4.38 1.88 4.94
N GLN A 126 4.02 2.75 5.89
CA GLN A 126 4.83 2.92 7.09
C GLN A 126 4.99 1.56 7.82
N ASN A 127 6.18 1.30 8.35
CA ASN A 127 6.49 0.04 9.03
C ASN A 127 6.07 0.08 10.51
N ASN A 128 4.78 0.31 10.74
CA ASN A 128 4.17 0.27 12.07
C ASN A 128 3.12 -0.83 12.11
N ASP A 129 3.23 -1.73 13.07
CA ASP A 129 2.26 -2.82 13.26
C ASP A 129 1.02 -2.31 14.01
N VAL A 130 0.19 -1.54 13.29
CA VAL A 130 -1.06 -0.98 13.80
C VAL A 130 -2.17 -1.09 12.78
N THR A 131 -3.18 -1.89 13.12
CA THR A 131 -4.35 -2.12 12.27
C THR A 131 -5.61 -2.19 13.11
N TYR A 132 -6.55 -1.25 12.90
CA TYR A 132 -7.86 -1.33 13.54
C TYR A 132 -8.87 -1.93 12.59
N ARG A 133 -9.20 -3.19 12.86
CA ARG A 133 -10.22 -3.95 12.15
C ARG A 133 -11.62 -3.50 12.57
N LEU A 134 -12.41 -3.02 11.61
CA LEU A 134 -13.80 -2.60 11.83
C LEU A 134 -14.79 -3.72 11.52
N PHE A 135 -14.54 -4.49 10.45
CA PHE A 135 -15.42 -5.59 10.06
C PHE A 135 -14.64 -6.70 9.35
N ASP A 136 -15.04 -7.95 9.56
CA ASP A 136 -14.30 -9.12 9.09
C ASP A 136 -15.15 -10.27 8.56
N TYR A 137 -16.36 -9.99 8.08
CA TYR A 137 -17.21 -10.98 7.40
C TYR A 137 -17.49 -12.23 8.26
N GLY A 138 -17.61 -12.05 9.58
CA GLY A 138 -17.89 -13.13 10.53
C GLY A 138 -16.69 -14.04 10.84
N ARG A 139 -15.49 -13.75 10.33
CA ARG A 139 -14.26 -14.48 10.71
C ARG A 139 -13.91 -14.22 12.18
N PRO A 140 -13.39 -15.21 12.93
CA PRO A 140 -13.17 -15.11 14.38
C PRO A 140 -11.89 -14.34 14.73
N ARG A 141 -11.73 -13.13 14.18
CA ARG A 141 -10.63 -12.22 14.50
C ARG A 141 -11.15 -11.01 15.26
N GLU A 142 -10.32 -10.46 16.14
CA GLU A 142 -10.67 -9.30 16.95
C GLU A 142 -11.03 -8.09 16.08
N LEU A 143 -12.10 -7.39 16.49
CA LEU A 143 -12.48 -6.08 16.00
C LEU A 143 -12.03 -5.02 17.01
N HIS A 144 -11.50 -3.92 16.50
CA HIS A 144 -10.91 -2.85 17.33
C HIS A 144 -11.80 -1.60 17.24
N LEU A 145 -13.08 -1.73 17.58
CA LEU A 145 -14.08 -0.71 17.27
C LEU A 145 -13.80 0.62 17.98
N ASP A 146 -13.45 0.62 19.26
CA ASP A 146 -13.23 1.87 19.99
C ASP A 146 -12.05 2.66 19.42
N ALA A 147 -10.90 1.99 19.23
CA ALA A 147 -9.71 2.61 18.64
C ALA A 147 -9.92 2.98 17.16
N GLY A 148 -10.57 2.10 16.39
CA GLY A 148 -10.87 2.32 14.98
C GLY A 148 -11.79 3.52 14.75
N MET A 149 -12.86 3.68 15.54
CA MET A 149 -13.74 4.85 15.44
C MET A 149 -13.01 6.14 15.81
N ALA A 150 -12.12 6.10 16.80
CA ALA A 150 -11.38 7.28 17.25
C ALA A 150 -10.44 7.86 16.18
N VAL A 151 -10.01 7.04 15.22
CA VAL A 151 -9.07 7.45 14.16
C VAL A 151 -9.72 7.54 12.79
N SER A 152 -10.96 7.09 12.65
CA SER A 152 -11.66 7.08 11.37
C SER A 152 -12.02 8.48 10.90
N ALA A 153 -11.81 8.73 9.60
CA ALA A 153 -12.46 9.78 8.84
C ALA A 153 -13.65 9.16 8.09
N PRO A 154 -14.88 9.18 8.65
CA PRO A 154 -16.05 8.47 8.10
C PRO A 154 -16.70 9.26 6.95
N GLU A 155 -15.96 9.44 5.86
CA GLU A 155 -16.35 10.29 4.74
C GLU A 155 -15.85 9.77 3.39
N PRO A 156 -16.32 10.35 2.28
CA PRO A 156 -15.81 9.99 0.96
C PRO A 156 -14.34 10.27 0.76
N TYR A 157 -13.66 9.34 0.11
CA TYR A 157 -12.27 9.49 -0.27
C TYR A 157 -12.14 10.55 -1.37
N GLY A 158 -11.47 11.66 -1.04
CA GLY A 158 -11.43 12.86 -1.88
C GLY A 158 -10.43 12.85 -3.03
N ARG A 159 -9.62 11.80 -3.19
CA ARG A 159 -8.58 11.76 -4.24
C ARG A 159 -9.08 11.08 -5.50
N LEU A 160 -8.66 11.59 -6.64
CA LEU A 160 -8.93 10.99 -7.94
C LEU A 160 -8.07 9.74 -8.15
N PRO A 161 -8.59 8.73 -8.87
CA PRO A 161 -7.79 7.58 -9.26
C PRO A 161 -6.63 8.01 -10.16
N GLN A 162 -5.45 7.46 -9.91
CA GLN A 162 -4.31 7.58 -10.81
C GLN A 162 -4.14 6.29 -11.59
N HIS A 163 -3.73 6.39 -12.85
CA HIS A 163 -3.43 5.24 -13.70
C HIS A 163 -2.04 5.44 -14.31
N VAL A 164 -1.17 4.45 -14.11
CA VAL A 164 0.24 4.48 -14.46
C VAL A 164 0.48 3.39 -15.49
N ALA A 165 0.64 3.80 -16.75
CA ALA A 165 0.78 2.87 -17.87
C ALA A 165 2.19 2.26 -18.00
N GLY A 166 3.16 2.73 -17.21
CA GLY A 166 4.56 2.30 -17.33
C GLY A 166 5.24 2.84 -18.59
N ASP A 167 4.72 3.92 -19.17
CA ASP A 167 5.26 4.57 -20.37
C ASP A 167 6.11 5.81 -20.07
N ASN A 168 5.92 6.44 -18.92
CA ASN A 168 6.68 7.60 -18.46
C ASN A 168 6.91 7.56 -16.96
N SER A 169 8.01 8.15 -16.52
CA SER A 169 8.28 8.37 -15.10
C SER A 169 7.34 9.44 -14.52
N VAL A 170 6.79 9.17 -13.34
CA VAL A 170 5.82 10.06 -12.66
C VAL A 170 5.97 9.96 -11.15
N MET A 171 5.85 11.10 -10.47
CA MET A 171 5.76 11.15 -9.02
C MET A 171 4.31 10.86 -8.58
N LEU A 172 4.12 9.79 -7.83
CA LEU A 172 2.79 9.29 -7.42
C LEU A 172 2.38 9.82 -6.04
N VAL A 173 3.36 10.00 -5.15
CA VAL A 173 3.19 10.57 -3.82
C VAL A 173 4.29 11.60 -3.58
N GLU A 174 3.93 12.88 -3.49
CA GLU A 174 4.81 14.02 -3.20
C GLU A 174 4.17 15.08 -2.31
N GLU A 175 2.99 14.80 -1.77
CA GLU A 175 2.25 15.79 -1.02
C GLU A 175 2.89 16.12 0.34
N ALA A 176 2.77 17.38 0.73
CA ALA A 176 3.26 17.83 2.03
C ALA A 176 2.54 17.06 3.15
N GLY A 177 3.32 16.48 4.06
CA GLY A 177 2.81 15.70 5.20
C GLY A 177 2.64 14.21 4.92
N ALA A 178 2.84 13.72 3.69
CA ALA A 178 2.97 12.28 3.47
C ALA A 178 4.26 11.75 4.14
N PRO A 179 4.22 10.61 4.84
CA PRO A 179 5.37 10.05 5.55
C PRO A 179 6.40 9.40 4.61
N PHE A 180 6.10 9.33 3.32
CA PHE A 180 6.99 8.87 2.28
C PHE A 180 6.62 9.46 0.91
N THR A 181 7.57 9.38 -0.01
CA THR A 181 7.34 9.63 -1.44
C THR A 181 7.35 8.31 -2.22
N LEU A 182 6.66 8.30 -3.35
CA LEU A 182 6.64 7.17 -4.28
C LEU A 182 6.74 7.69 -5.72
N GLU A 183 7.72 7.18 -6.45
CA GLU A 183 7.94 7.46 -7.87
C GLU A 183 7.66 6.17 -8.67
N SER A 184 6.97 6.29 -9.81
CA SER A 184 7.00 5.29 -10.86
C SER A 184 8.10 5.66 -11.84
N LEU A 185 9.04 4.75 -12.09
CA LEU A 185 10.21 4.94 -12.93
C LEU A 185 10.13 4.12 -14.19
N VAL A 186 10.39 4.76 -15.34
CA VAL A 186 10.45 4.13 -16.65
C VAL A 186 11.75 4.54 -17.33
N HIS A 187 12.54 3.57 -17.79
CA HIS A 187 13.83 3.80 -18.45
C HIS A 187 14.11 2.76 -19.53
N ASP A 188 14.75 3.18 -20.62
CA ASP A 188 15.09 2.30 -21.73
C ASP A 188 16.38 1.50 -21.48
N THR A 189 16.55 0.42 -22.26
CA THR A 189 17.79 -0.37 -22.26
C THR A 189 19.02 0.49 -22.53
N GLY A 190 20.06 0.30 -21.73
CA GLY A 190 21.34 0.99 -21.83
C GLY A 190 21.45 2.24 -20.94
N GLU A 191 20.36 2.65 -20.30
CA GLU A 191 20.38 3.75 -19.33
C GLU A 191 20.97 3.33 -17.98
N ILE A 192 21.47 4.33 -17.24
CA ILE A 192 21.91 4.19 -15.84
C ILE A 192 21.14 5.21 -15.01
N VAL A 193 20.28 4.73 -14.14
CA VAL A 193 19.53 5.55 -13.18
C VAL A 193 20.39 5.74 -11.94
N ARG A 194 20.92 6.96 -11.76
CA ARG A 194 21.69 7.31 -10.57
C ARG A 194 20.79 7.80 -9.45
N ARG A 195 21.02 7.29 -8.25
CA ARG A 195 20.42 7.79 -7.01
C ARG A 195 21.53 8.04 -6.01
N ASP A 196 21.78 9.31 -5.71
CA ASP A 196 22.92 9.72 -4.87
C ASP A 196 22.61 9.67 -3.36
N GLN A 197 21.36 9.39 -2.98
CA GLN A 197 20.90 9.39 -1.59
C GLN A 197 19.87 8.28 -1.33
N GLY A 198 19.99 7.69 -0.15
CA GLY A 198 19.09 6.71 0.44
C GLY A 198 18.78 7.04 1.90
N PRO A 199 18.07 6.15 2.62
CA PRO A 199 17.60 4.85 2.13
C PRO A 199 16.39 4.96 1.20
N PHE A 200 16.25 4.01 0.26
CA PHE A 200 15.06 3.89 -0.58
C PHE A 200 14.77 2.45 -1.01
N TRP A 201 13.50 2.14 -1.19
CA TRP A 201 13.04 0.86 -1.73
C TRP A 201 12.91 0.96 -3.25
N PHE A 202 13.47 0.00 -3.96
CA PHE A 202 13.35 -0.16 -5.41
C PHE A 202 12.63 -1.47 -5.73
N MET A 203 11.54 -1.38 -6.48
CA MET A 203 10.62 -2.47 -6.76
C MET A 203 10.47 -2.60 -8.28
N PRO A 204 11.35 -3.34 -8.98
CA PRO A 204 11.22 -3.58 -10.41
C PRO A 204 9.93 -4.36 -10.70
N LEU A 205 9.04 -3.75 -11.48
CA LEU A 205 7.79 -4.36 -11.96
C LEU A 205 7.98 -5.01 -13.33
N GLN A 206 8.90 -4.48 -14.13
CA GLN A 206 9.30 -5.00 -15.44
C GLN A 206 10.80 -4.78 -15.66
N GLY A 207 11.40 -5.67 -16.45
CA GLY A 207 12.77 -5.55 -16.92
C GLY A 207 13.78 -6.34 -16.09
N SER A 208 15.05 -6.09 -16.38
CA SER A 208 16.19 -6.64 -15.67
C SER A 208 17.40 -5.72 -15.84
N GLY A 209 18.38 -5.86 -14.96
CA GLY A 209 19.63 -5.12 -15.07
C GLY A 209 20.54 -5.36 -13.88
N LEU A 210 21.36 -4.36 -13.56
CA LEU A 210 22.30 -4.44 -12.44
C LEU A 210 22.12 -3.24 -11.48
N ILE A 211 22.19 -3.49 -10.17
CA ILE A 211 22.36 -2.46 -9.12
C ILE A 211 23.76 -2.66 -8.57
N ASP A 212 24.67 -1.71 -8.79
CA ASP A 212 26.07 -1.79 -8.36
C ASP A 212 26.75 -3.13 -8.72
N GLY A 213 26.41 -3.68 -9.88
CA GLY A 213 26.92 -4.95 -10.41
C GLY A 213 26.19 -6.21 -9.92
N GLN A 214 25.21 -6.10 -9.03
CA GLN A 214 24.32 -7.20 -8.64
C GLN A 214 23.10 -7.26 -9.55
N PRO A 215 22.72 -8.44 -10.09
CA PRO A 215 21.58 -8.53 -10.99
C PRO A 215 20.27 -8.30 -10.25
N TRP A 216 19.36 -7.54 -10.88
CA TRP A 216 17.97 -7.42 -10.47
C TRP A 216 17.04 -7.87 -11.59
N VAL A 217 15.87 -8.40 -11.22
CA VAL A 217 14.79 -8.76 -12.15
C VAL A 217 13.43 -8.33 -11.62
N ALA A 218 12.45 -8.20 -12.51
CA ALA A 218 11.08 -7.92 -12.16
C ALA A 218 10.51 -8.86 -11.08
N GLY A 219 9.77 -8.30 -10.13
CA GLY A 219 9.16 -9.01 -9.00
C GLY A 219 10.02 -9.05 -7.73
N GLU A 220 11.28 -8.62 -7.80
CA GLU A 220 12.13 -8.42 -6.63
C GLU A 220 11.82 -7.11 -5.91
N CYS A 221 12.42 -6.95 -4.73
CA CYS A 221 12.39 -5.70 -3.97
C CYS A 221 13.74 -5.50 -3.31
N TRP A 222 14.31 -4.32 -3.49
CA TRP A 222 15.65 -3.97 -3.05
C TRP A 222 15.56 -2.80 -2.07
N LEU A 223 16.18 -2.94 -0.89
CA LEU A 223 16.46 -1.77 -0.04
C LEU A 223 17.88 -1.29 -0.36
N ILE A 224 17.98 -0.06 -0.84
CA ILE A 224 19.24 0.61 -1.12
C ILE A 224 19.48 1.60 0.03
N GLU A 225 20.55 1.40 0.81
CA GLU A 225 20.80 2.18 2.03
C GLU A 225 21.40 3.56 1.74
N ASP A 226 22.30 3.66 0.76
CA ASP A 226 23.02 4.88 0.42
C ASP A 226 22.74 5.30 -1.05
N ARG A 227 23.77 5.30 -1.89
CA ARG A 227 23.66 5.54 -3.33
C ARG A 227 23.56 4.23 -4.09
N ALA A 228 22.98 4.28 -5.29
CA ALA A 228 23.04 3.17 -6.25
C ALA A 228 23.10 3.68 -7.68
N ASP A 229 23.89 3.00 -8.51
CA ASP A 229 23.81 3.08 -9.96
C ASP A 229 22.99 1.87 -10.47
N ILE A 230 21.79 2.15 -10.98
CA ILE A 230 20.87 1.13 -11.52
C ILE A 230 21.03 1.09 -13.04
N ALA A 231 21.78 0.12 -13.54
CA ALA A 231 21.91 -0.15 -14.97
C ALA A 231 20.70 -0.92 -15.49
N VAL A 232 20.17 -0.51 -16.64
CA VAL A 232 18.99 -1.09 -17.28
C VAL A 232 19.40 -1.95 -18.48
N GLU A 233 19.30 -3.27 -18.35
CA GLU A 233 19.64 -4.21 -19.44
C GLU A 233 18.41 -4.57 -20.29
N GLN A 234 17.23 -4.61 -19.68
CA GLN A 234 15.92 -4.70 -20.34
C GLN A 234 15.02 -3.56 -19.84
N PRO A 235 14.09 -3.04 -20.67
CA PRO A 235 13.30 -1.85 -20.33
C PRO A 235 12.69 -1.93 -18.94
N LEU A 236 12.96 -0.90 -18.13
CA LEU A 236 12.60 -0.82 -16.73
C LEU A 236 11.23 -0.18 -16.58
N HIS A 237 10.37 -0.82 -15.79
CA HIS A 237 9.30 -0.14 -15.05
C HIS A 237 9.44 -0.53 -13.57
N ALA A 238 9.58 0.45 -12.68
CA ALA A 238 9.72 0.20 -11.24
C ALA A 238 8.93 1.20 -10.41
N LEU A 239 8.67 0.81 -9.16
CA LEU A 239 8.33 1.76 -8.10
C LEU A 239 9.58 2.07 -7.28
N LEU A 240 9.70 3.31 -6.83
CA LEU A 240 10.76 3.74 -5.93
C LEU A 240 10.13 4.50 -4.76
N ALA A 241 10.26 3.97 -3.53
CA ALA A 241 9.73 4.59 -2.32
C ALA A 241 10.84 5.13 -1.41
N ARG A 242 10.64 6.33 -0.86
CA ARG A 242 11.56 6.95 0.12
C ARG A 242 10.80 7.42 1.35
N PRO A 243 11.28 7.14 2.58
CA PRO A 243 10.77 7.82 3.77
C PRO A 243 10.91 9.34 3.61
N SER A 244 9.92 10.09 4.07
CA SER A 244 10.04 11.54 4.23
C SER A 244 10.94 11.84 5.43
N VAL A 245 11.69 12.94 5.36
CA VAL A 245 12.63 13.40 6.39
C VAL A 245 11.91 14.27 7.42
#